data_AF-A0A0C1JLH2-F1
#
_entry.id   AF-A0A0C1JLH2-F1
#
_cell.length_a   1.000
_cell.length_b   1.000
_cell.length_c   1.000
_cell.angle_alpha   90.00
_cell.angle_beta   90.00
_cell.angle_gamma   90.00
#
_symmetry.space_group_name_H-M   'P 1'
#
loop_
_entity.id
_entity.type
_entity.pdbx_description
1 polymer ?
#
loop_
_entity_poly.entity_id
_entity_poly.type
_entity_poly.pdbx_seq_one_letter_code
_entity_poly.pdbx_strand_id
1 'polypeptide(L)' 'MNNDDSKANALLEMHDKVLLLLGFVGAFRRSELVSLTIDDTKFVREGLQITLKKSKNDQEGKGESHCYSL' A
#
# COMPACT_ATOMS: atom_id res chain seq x y z
N MET A 1 -12.86 -1.41 29.94
CA MET A 1 -12.14 -1.16 28.68
C MET A 1 -13.16 -0.79 27.64
N ASN A 2 -13.05 0.38 27.01
CA ASN A 2 -14.05 0.86 26.06
C ASN A 2 -13.93 0.09 24.74
N ASN A 3 -15.07 -0.20 24.11
CA ASN A 3 -15.15 -0.94 22.85
C ASN A 3 -14.38 -0.23 21.71
N ASP A 4 -14.27 1.10 21.80
CA ASP A 4 -13.56 1.93 20.82
C ASP A 4 -12.04 1.70 20.80
N ASP A 5 -11.42 1.49 21.97
CA ASP A 5 -9.96 1.24 22.07
C ASP A 5 -9.59 -0.11 21.46
N SER A 6 -10.46 -1.12 21.62
CA SER A 6 -10.25 -2.46 21.08
C SER A 6 -10.38 -2.48 19.56
N LYS A 7 -11.33 -1.71 19.01
CA LYS A 7 -11.50 -1.55 17.56
C LYS A 7 -10.32 -0.78 16.96
N ALA A 8 -9.84 0.26 17.63
CA ALA A 8 -8.66 1.00 17.18
C ALA A 8 -7.41 0.12 17.13
N ASN A 9 -7.16 -0.69 18.17
CA ASN A 9 -6.05 -1.64 18.19
C ASN A 9 -6.16 -2.69 17.08
N ALA A 10 -7.34 -3.25 16.84
CA ALA A 10 -7.55 -4.21 15.76
C ALA A 10 -7.27 -3.61 14.36
N LEU A 11 -7.61 -2.33 14.16
CA LEU A 11 -7.29 -1.62 12.91
C LEU A 11 -5.79 -1.37 12.76
N LEU A 12 -5.10 -0.99 13.85
CA LEU A 12 -3.64 -0.81 13.85
C LEU A 12 -2.92 -2.14 13.54
N GLU A 13 -3.34 -3.23 14.17
CA GLU A 13 -2.78 -4.55 13.90
C GLU A 13 -2.98 -5.00 12.45
N MET A 14 -4.15 -4.72 11.87
CA MET A 14 -4.42 -5.02 10.46
C MET A 14 -3.57 -4.17 9.54
N HIS A 15 -3.45 -2.88 9.83
CA HIS A 15 -2.64 -1.93 9.06
C HIS A 15 -1.17 -2.37 9.01
N ASP A 16 -0.58 -2.74 10.14
CA ASP A 16 0.82 -3.15 10.21
C ASP A 16 1.07 -4.45 9.41
N LYS A 17 0.14 -5.40 9.47
CA LYS A 17 0.20 -6.63 8.65
C LYS A 17 0.08 -6.32 7.16
N VAL A 18 -0.84 -5.43 6.77
CA VAL A 18 -1.02 -5.03 5.37
C VAL A 18 0.22 -4.32 4.84
N LEU A 19 0.80 -3.38 5.60
CA LEU A 19 2.03 -2.70 5.20
C LEU A 19 3.20 -3.66 5.04
N LEU A 20 3.34 -4.64 5.94
CA LEU A 20 4.40 -5.64 5.84
C LEU A 20 4.24 -6.49 4.58
N LEU A 21 3.03 -6.98 4.30
CA LEU A 21 2.75 -7.82 3.13
C LEU A 21 2.90 -7.05 1.82
N LEU A 22 2.35 -5.84 1.74
CA LEU A 22 2.47 -5.00 0.55
C LEU A 22 3.91 -4.59 0.28
N GLY A 23 4.66 -4.20 1.32
CA GLY A 23 6.08 -3.89 1.19
C GLY A 23 6.92 -5.11 0.78
N PHE A 24 6.58 -6.30 1.30
CA PHE A 24 7.28 -7.54 0.97
C PHE A 24 7.00 -8.01 -0.46
N VAL A 25 5.74 -8.04 -0.89
CA VAL A 25 5.37 -8.54 -2.23
C VAL A 25 5.66 -7.52 -3.33
N GLY A 26 5.41 -6.23 -3.08
CA GLY A 26 5.58 -5.16 -4.07
C GLY A 26 6.95 -4.48 -4.04
N ALA A 27 7.86 -4.89 -3.15
CA ALA A 27 9.16 -4.24 -2.90
C ALA A 27 9.05 -2.72 -2.67
N PHE A 28 7.90 -2.25 -2.18
CA PHE A 28 7.60 -0.84 -2.02
C PHE A 28 8.38 -0.23 -0.86
N ARG A 29 8.88 0.99 -1.06
CA ARG A 29 9.49 1.74 0.04
C ARG A 29 8.40 2.35 0.91
N ARG A 30 8.73 2.58 2.18
CA ARG A 30 7.85 3.25 3.15
C ARG A 30 7.22 4.54 2.61
N SER A 31 7.99 5.37 1.91
CA SER A 31 7.48 6.65 1.35
C SER A 31 6.45 6.46 0.24
N GLU A 32 6.52 5.35 -0.50
CA GLU A 32 5.58 5.03 -1.58
C GLU A 32 4.28 4.47 -0.98
N LEU A 33 4.38 3.56 0.00
CA LEU A 33 3.23 3.03 0.74
C LEU A 33 2.47 4.12 1.52
N VAL A 34 3.18 5.08 2.12
CA VAL A 34 2.57 6.21 2.84
C VAL A 34 1.86 7.19 1.88
N SER A 35 2.29 7.26 0.62
CA SER A 35 1.64 8.08 -0.41
C SER A 35 0.51 7.37 -1.15
N LEU A 36 0.34 6.07 -0.92
CA LEU A 36 -0.65 5.25 -1.62
C LEU A 36 -2.06 5.61 -1.15
N THR A 37 -2.96 5.88 -2.10
CA THR A 37 -4.38 6.12 -1.82
C THR A 37 -5.25 4.99 -2.38
N ILE A 38 -6.48 4.86 -1.89
CA ILE A 38 -7.42 3.83 -2.38
C ILE A 38 -7.65 3.96 -3.90
N ASP A 39 -7.65 5.19 -4.41
CA ASP A 39 -7.77 5.51 -5.85
C ASP A 39 -6.62 4.94 -6.70
N ASP A 40 -5.46 4.72 -6.08
CA ASP A 40 -4.28 4.14 -6.73
C ASP A 40 -4.32 2.61 -6.79
N THR A 41 -5.30 1.98 -6.13
CA THR A 41 -5.44 0.53 -6.02
C THR A 41 -6.61 0.03 -6.84
N LYS A 42 -6.40 -1.01 -7.64
CA LYS A 42 -7.42 -1.63 -8.47
C LYS A 42 -7.38 -3.13 -8.29
N PHE A 43 -8.50 -3.70 -7.83
CA PHE A 43 -8.69 -5.14 -7.83
C PHE A 43 -8.92 -5.61 -9.27
N VAL A 44 -8.06 -6.50 -9.74
CA VAL A 44 -8.14 -7.18 -11.03
C VAL A 44 -8.30 -8.68 -10.79
N ARG A 45 -8.57 -9.47 -11.84
CA ARG A 45 -8.84 -10.91 -11.68
C ARG A 45 -7.60 -11.66 -11.20
N GLU A 46 -6.44 -11.14 -11.54
CA GLU A 46 -5.12 -11.65 -11.23
C GLU A 46 -4.59 -11.14 -9.87
N GLY A 47 -5.31 -10.22 -9.21
CA GLY A 47 -4.94 -9.74 -7.89
C GLY A 47 -5.11 -8.24 -7.65
N LEU A 48 -4.25 -7.66 -6.82
CA LEU A 48 -4.27 -6.22 -6.49
C LEU A 48 -3.25 -5.42 -7.33
N GLN A 49 -3.73 -4.70 -8.34
CA GLN A 49 -2.91 -3.75 -9.09
C GLN A 49 -2.74 -2.44 -8.30
N ILE A 50 -1.50 -1.97 -8.16
CA ILE A 50 -1.15 -0.76 -7.41
C ILE A 50 -0.41 0.20 -8.34
N THR A 51 -0.90 1.43 -8.47
CA THR A 51 -0.31 2.45 -9.35
C THR A 51 0.40 3.51 -8.51
N LEU A 52 1.74 3.55 -8.54
CA LEU A 52 2.48 4.57 -7.79
C LEU A 52 2.61 5.86 -8.61
N LYS A 53 2.00 6.94 -8.10
CA LYS A 53 2.06 8.27 -8.72
C LYS A 53 3.45 8.94 -8.61
N LYS A 54 4.32 8.51 -7.69
CA LYS A 54 5.66 9.09 -7.48
C LYS A 54 6.63 8.10 -6.84
N SER A 55 7.65 7.64 -7.57
CA SER A 55 8.75 6.85 -7.01
C SER A 55 9.94 7.74 -6.66
N LYS A 56 10.64 7.39 -5.57
CA LYS A 56 11.77 8.15 -5.02
C LYS A 56 13.02 8.15 -5.92
N ASN A 57 13.03 7.37 -7.00
CA ASN A 57 14.10 7.35 -8.00
C ASN A 57 13.77 8.14 -9.27
N ASP A 58 12.59 8.76 -9.33
CA ASP A 58 12.12 9.49 -10.49
C ASP A 58 12.48 10.98 -10.36
N GLN A 59 13.74 11.29 -10.62
CA GLN A 59 14.21 12.67 -10.70
C GLN A 59 13.63 13.41 -11.92
N GLU A 60 12.94 12.69 -12.84
CA GLU A 60 12.30 13.22 -14.06
C GLU A 60 10.75 13.28 -14.00
N GLY A 61 10.10 12.71 -12.98
CA GLY A 61 8.65 12.77 -12.77
C GLY A 61 7.79 11.85 -13.67
N LYS A 62 8.31 10.71 -14.13
CA LYS A 62 7.60 9.80 -15.05
C LYS A 62 6.64 8.81 -14.36
N GLY A 63 6.83 8.51 -13.07
CA GLY A 63 5.97 7.60 -12.31
C GLY A 63 6.17 6.14 -12.73
N GLU A 64 6.61 5.27 -11.82
CA GLU A 64 6.73 3.84 -12.12
C GLU A 64 5.41 3.12 -11.81
N SER A 65 4.74 2.62 -12.85
CA SER A 65 3.55 1.78 -12.71
C SER A 65 3.97 0.31 -12.67
N HIS A 66 3.86 -0.34 -11.50
CA HIS A 66 4.11 -1.77 -11.35
C HIS A 66 2.79 -2.53 -11.17
N CYS A 67 2.44 -3.39 -12.12
CA CYS A 67 1.36 -4.36 -11.94
C CYS A 67 1.88 -5.55 -11.14
N TYR A 68 1.46 -5.66 -9.88
CA TYR A 68 1.62 -6.88 -9.10
C TYR A 68 0.31 -7.66 -9.12
N SER A 69 0.36 -8.93 -9.51
CA SER A 69 -0.72 -9.89 -9.34
C SER A 69 -0.59 -10.49 -7.94
N LEU A 70 -1.43 -10.00 -7.02
CA LEU A 70 -1.50 -10.35 -5.59
C LEU A 70 -2.75 -11.17 -5.28
#